data_AF-T2SA50-F1
#
_entry.id   AF-T2SA50-F1
#
_cell.length_a   1.000
_cell.length_b   1.000
_cell.length_c   1.000
_cell.angle_alpha   90.00
_cell.angle_beta   90.00
_cell.angle_gamma   90.00
#
_symmetry.space_group_name_H-M   'P 1'
#
loop_
_entity.id
_entity.type
_entity.pdbx_description
1 polymer ?
#
loop_
_entity_poly.entity_id
_entity_poly.type
_entity_poly.pdbx_seq_one_letter_code
_entity_poly.pdbx_strand_id
1 'polypeptide(L)'
;MKERIVNLETLDFETSQEVSLRPDLWEDFIGQEKIKNNLQISICAAKKRQESLDHMLFLVHRVWVKPLLVISSLKKWKPISKLPPLP
;
A
#
# COMPACT_ATOMS: atom_id res chain seq x y z
N MET A 1 0.37 -22.79 -48.93
CA MET A 1 0.39 -22.62 -47.45
C MET A 1 1.58 -21.74 -47.15
N LYS A 2 1.39 -20.51 -46.64
CA LYS A 2 2.50 -19.58 -46.37
C LYS A 2 3.19 -20.02 -45.08
N GLU A 3 4.42 -20.52 -45.21
CA GLU A 3 5.30 -20.79 -44.09
C GLU A 3 5.58 -19.45 -43.39
N ARG A 4 5.16 -19.35 -42.12
CA ARG A 4 5.53 -18.22 -41.28
C ARG A 4 7.01 -18.39 -40.96
N ILE A 5 7.85 -17.58 -41.60
CA ILE A 5 9.22 -17.40 -41.19
C ILE A 5 9.16 -16.63 -39.87
N VAL A 6 9.24 -17.34 -38.75
CA VAL A 6 9.46 -16.73 -37.44
C VAL A 6 10.95 -16.42 -37.39
N ASN A 7 11.30 -15.15 -37.58
CA ASN A 7 12.64 -14.65 -37.30
C ASN A 7 12.81 -14.73 -35.77
N LEU A 8 13.44 -15.80 -35.29
CA LEU A 8 13.90 -15.89 -33.92
C LEU A 8 15.21 -15.11 -33.85
N GLU A 9 15.09 -13.79 -33.82
CA GLU A 9 16.14 -12.97 -33.22
C GLU A 9 16.24 -13.47 -31.79
N THR A 10 17.31 -14.21 -31.48
CA THR A 10 17.70 -14.55 -30.12
C THR A 10 18.02 -13.24 -29.43
N LEU A 11 16.97 -12.57 -28.99
CA LEU A 11 17.09 -11.43 -28.12
C LEU A 11 17.73 -11.98 -26.85
N ASP A 12 18.95 -11.55 -26.57
CA ASP A 12 19.74 -11.85 -25.37
C ASP A 12 19.06 -11.28 -24.10
N PHE A 13 17.75 -11.47 -23.94
CA PHE A 13 16.97 -11.12 -22.76
C PHE A 13 17.18 -12.10 -21.61
N GLU A 14 17.87 -13.23 -21.80
CA GLU A 14 18.11 -14.22 -20.74
C GLU A 14 18.96 -13.68 -19.56
N THR A 15 19.56 -12.50 -19.68
CA THR A 15 20.28 -11.84 -18.56
C THR A 15 19.52 -10.63 -17.97
N SER A 16 18.26 -10.41 -18.36
CA SER A 16 17.42 -9.39 -17.73
C SER A 16 16.89 -9.96 -16.42
N GLN A 17 17.70 -9.88 -15.37
CA GLN A 17 17.30 -10.24 -14.02
C GLN A 17 15.97 -9.52 -13.71
N GLU A 18 14.85 -10.26 -13.64
CA GLU A 18 13.55 -9.66 -13.35
C GLU A 18 13.64 -8.96 -12.00
N VAL A 19 13.53 -7.64 -12.00
CA VAL A 19 13.53 -6.85 -10.76
C VAL A 19 12.22 -7.14 -10.04
N SER A 20 12.28 -8.05 -9.07
CA SER A 20 11.16 -8.39 -8.21
C SER A 20 10.72 -7.14 -7.44
N LEU A 21 9.45 -6.78 -7.58
CA LEU A 21 8.83 -5.72 -6.77
C LEU A 21 8.59 -6.15 -5.31
N ARG A 22 8.89 -7.41 -4.96
CA ARG A 22 8.84 -7.91 -3.60
C ARG A 22 10.20 -7.70 -2.95
N PRO A 23 10.28 -6.89 -1.88
CA PRO A 23 11.49 -6.73 -1.10
C PRO A 23 11.90 -8.05 -0.45
N ASP A 24 13.20 -8.37 -0.49
CA ASP A 24 13.76 -9.55 0.17
C ASP A 24 14.07 -9.24 1.65
N LEU A 25 14.60 -8.05 1.90
CA LEU A 25 14.92 -7.58 3.25
C LEU A 25 13.83 -6.65 3.78
N TRP A 26 13.73 -6.62 5.10
CA TRP A 26 12.84 -5.70 5.81
C TRP A 26 13.14 -4.22 5.50
N GLU A 27 14.42 -3.91 5.33
CA GLU A 27 14.93 -2.56 5.08
C GLU A 27 14.54 -2.05 3.68
N ASP A 28 14.41 -2.97 2.72
CA ASP A 28 14.01 -2.70 1.34
C ASP A 28 12.50 -2.43 1.20
N PHE A 29 11.70 -2.71 2.24
CA PHE A 29 10.26 -2.44 2.21
C PHE A 29 9.98 -0.95 2.41
N ILE A 30 9.66 -0.26 1.32
CA ILE A 30 9.42 1.18 1.31
C ILE A 30 7.96 1.50 1.68
N GLY A 31 7.78 2.36 2.68
CA GLY A 31 6.47 2.89 3.11
C GLY A 31 5.76 2.02 4.15
N GLN A 32 4.47 2.32 4.37
CA GLN A 32 3.63 1.67 5.40
C GLN A 32 4.26 1.64 6.81
N GLU A 33 4.93 2.72 7.22
CA GLU A 33 5.68 2.83 8.50
C GLU A 33 4.90 2.37 9.73
N LYS A 34 3.60 2.71 9.81
CA LYS A 34 2.74 2.29 10.92
C LYS A 34 2.61 0.76 11.01
N ILE A 35 2.49 0.09 9.88
CA ILE A 35 2.35 -1.38 9.82
C ILE A 35 3.71 -2.02 10.15
N LYS A 36 4.81 -1.51 9.57
CA LYS A 36 6.17 -1.97 9.87
C LYS A 36 6.45 -1.94 11.37
N ASN A 37 6.19 -0.81 12.03
CA ASN A 37 6.44 -0.67 13.46
C ASN A 37 5.60 -1.66 14.29
N ASN A 38 4.30 -1.77 14.01
CA ASN A 38 3.43 -2.70 14.73
C ASN A 38 3.91 -4.16 14.59
N LEU A 39 4.30 -4.56 13.38
CA LEU A 39 4.79 -5.90 13.11
C LEU A 39 6.14 -6.15 13.81
N GLN A 40 7.03 -5.16 13.86
CA GLN A 40 8.28 -5.25 14.63
C GLN A 40 8.02 -5.48 16.13
N ILE A 41 7.05 -4.76 16.72
CA ILE A 41 6.66 -4.95 18.11
C ILE A 41 6.11 -6.37 18.34
N SER A 42 5.22 -6.84 17.46
CA SER A 42 4.63 -8.18 17.56
C SER A 42 5.68 -9.29 17.45
N ILE A 43 6.62 -9.18 16.50
CA ILE A 43 7.74 -10.11 16.35
C ILE A 43 8.62 -10.11 17.60
N CYS A 44 8.98 -8.92 18.11
CA CYS A 44 9.77 -8.81 19.32
C CYS A 44 9.07 -9.44 20.54
N ALA A 45 7.76 -9.26 20.67
CA ALA A 45 6.98 -9.86 21.75
C ALA A 45 6.93 -11.39 21.64
N ALA A 46 6.69 -11.93 20.45
CA ALA A 46 6.69 -13.39 20.21
C ALA A 46 8.07 -14.00 20.49
N LYS A 47 9.15 -13.36 20.00
CA LYS A 47 10.54 -13.76 20.29
C LYS A 47 10.84 -13.79 21.79
N LYS A 48 10.38 -12.78 22.55
CA LYS A 48 10.57 -12.74 24.01
C LYS A 48 9.85 -13.87 24.74
N ARG A 49 8.69 -14.31 24.24
CA ARG A 49 7.94 -15.46 24.78
C ARG A 49 8.48 -16.82 24.30
N GLN A 50 9.39 -16.83 23.34
CA GLN A 50 9.84 -18.04 22.64
C GLN A 50 8.69 -18.83 21.99
N GLU A 51 7.68 -18.11 21.51
CA GLU A 51 6.52 -18.67 20.82
C GLU A 51 6.54 -18.30 19.33
N SER A 52 5.78 -19.04 18.53
CA SER A 52 5.51 -18.64 17.15
C SER A 52 4.74 -17.33 17.10
N LEU A 53 5.01 -16.49 16.09
CA LEU A 53 4.21 -15.30 15.84
C LEU A 53 2.76 -15.71 15.51
N ASP A 54 1.79 -15.07 16.13
CA ASP A 54 0.38 -15.27 15.83
C ASP A 54 0.06 -14.94 14.36
N HIS A 55 -0.99 -15.57 13.82
CA HIS A 55 -1.48 -15.26 12.49
C HIS A 55 -1.99 -13.82 12.41
N MET A 56 -1.51 -13.06 11.42
CA MET A 56 -1.91 -11.68 11.18
C MET A 56 -2.63 -11.54 9.85
N LEU A 57 -3.75 -10.82 9.85
CA LEU A 57 -4.50 -10.47 8.64
C LEU A 57 -4.25 -9.00 8.28
N PHE A 58 -3.79 -8.76 7.07
CA PHE A 58 -3.65 -7.41 6.52
C PHE A 58 -4.79 -7.11 5.55
N LEU A 59 -5.54 -6.05 5.82
CA LEU A 59 -6.57 -5.55 4.91
C LEU A 59 -5.96 -4.44 4.06
N VAL A 60 -5.73 -4.73 2.79
CA VAL A 60 -5.32 -3.71 1.83
C VAL A 60 -6.56 -2.91 1.45
N HIS A 61 -6.67 -1.68 1.97
CA HIS A 61 -7.71 -0.76 1.54
C HIS A 61 -7.43 -0.36 0.09
N ARG A 62 -8.24 -0.86 -0.84
CA ARG A 62 -8.20 -0.42 -2.23
C ARG A 62 -8.47 1.08 -2.25
N VAL A 63 -7.48 1.86 -2.67
CA VAL A 63 -7.61 3.32 -2.77
C VAL A 63 -8.80 3.60 -3.67
N TRP A 64 -9.93 3.97 -3.05
CA TRP A 64 -10.96 4.70 -3.77
C TRP A 64 -10.27 5.99 -4.19
N VAL A 65 -10.02 6.12 -5.50
CA VAL A 65 -9.69 7.40 -6.11
C VAL A 65 -10.81 8.32 -5.63
N LYS A 66 -10.52 9.22 -4.67
CA LYS A 66 -11.51 10.18 -4.19
C LYS A 66 -11.95 10.93 -5.45
N PRO A 67 -13.21 10.84 -5.90
CA PRO A 67 -13.64 11.67 -7.01
C PRO A 67 -13.44 13.11 -6.53
N LEU A 68 -12.59 13.85 -7.25
CA LEU A 68 -12.23 15.24 -6.96
C LEU A 68 -13.39 16.21 -7.30
N LEU A 69 -14.63 15.74 -7.16
CA LEU A 69 -15.86 16.44 -7.48
C LEU A 69 -16.81 16.27 -6.30
N VAL A 70 -16.67 17.16 -5.31
CA VAL A 70 -17.73 17.89 -4.58
C VAL A 70 -17.01 18.70 -3.48
N ILE A 71 -16.23 19.69 -3.90
CA ILE A 71 -15.86 20.82 -3.04
C ILE A 71 -16.10 22.10 -3.83
N SER A 72 -17.35 22.36 -4.20
CA SER A 72 -17.78 23.70 -4.61
C SER A 72 -18.89 24.27 -3.73
N SER A 73 -19.38 23.54 -2.71
CA SER A 73 -20.46 24.03 -1.84
C SER A 73 -20.38 23.55 -0.38
N LEU A 74 -19.20 23.67 0.25
CA LEU A 74 -19.07 23.59 1.71
C LEU A 74 -18.26 24.80 2.23
N LYS A 75 -18.65 25.99 1.79
CA LYS A 75 -18.31 27.24 2.48
C LYS A 75 -19.46 27.52 3.45
N LYS A 76 -19.15 27.50 4.75
CA LYS A 76 -20.00 27.85 5.92
C LYS A 76 -20.64 26.66 6.64
N TRP A 77 -19.83 25.86 7.34
CA TRP A 77 -20.24 25.36 8.64
C TRP A 77 -19.45 26.13 9.70
N LYS A 78 -20.10 27.10 10.35
CA LYS A 78 -19.60 27.70 11.60
C LYS A 78 -20.11 26.83 12.77
N PRO A 79 -19.31 26.60 13.81
CA PRO A 79 -19.77 25.87 14.99
C PRO A 79 -20.97 26.60 15.63
N ILE A 80 -21.98 25.81 16.04
CA ILE A 80 -23.25 26.25 16.64
C ILE A 80 -23.07 27.11 17.91
N SER A 81 -21.87 27.16 18.47
CA SER A 81 -21.52 27.96 19.65
C SER A 81 -21.39 29.47 19.41
N LYS A 82 -21.56 29.97 18.18
CA LYS A 82 -21.43 31.42 17.84
C LYS A 82 -22.67 32.03 17.18
N LEU A 83 -23.87 31.54 17.48
CA LEU A 83 -25.12 32.19 17.07
C LEU A 83 -25.58 33.17 18.18
N PRO A 84 -25.82 34.45 17.87
CA PRO A 84 -26.48 35.35 18.83
C PRO A 84 -27.91 34.85 19.11
N PRO A 85 -28.44 35.05 20.33
CA PRO A 85 -29.83 34.70 20.62
C PRO A 85 -30.76 35.52 19.73
N LEU A 86 -31.79 34.84 19.20
CA LEU A 86 -32.81 35.46 18.35
C LEU A 86 -33.68 36.41 19.19
N PRO A 87 -34.23 37.48 18.57
CA PRO A 87 -35.12 38.43 19.24
C PRO A 87 -36.43 37.80 19.68
#